data_AF-A0A2M8HKB1-F1
#
_entry.id   AF-A0A2M8HKB1-F1
#
_cell.length_a   1.000
_cell.length_b   1.000
_cell.length_c   1.000
_cell.angle_alpha   90.00
_cell.angle_beta   90.00
_cell.angle_gamma   90.00
#
_symmetry.space_group_name_H-M   'P 1'
#
loop_
_entity.id
_entity.type
_entity.pdbx_description
1 polymer ?
#
loop_
_entity_poly.entity_id
_entity_poly.type
_entity_poly.pdbx_seq_one_letter_code
_entity_poly.pdbx_strand_id
1 'polypeptide(L)'
;MLFNEKQLKILQEASKVITVEFEMKNEEAMKLIADGLASELGKRKMNMEAIVNSHRTAQIAFIQDVVRFIQMKVVDSQKFPPAKVAKATEKFRTILDEIWVFQ
;
A
#
# COMPACT_ATOMS: atom_id res chain seq x y z
N MET A 1 16.66 -4.09 3.92
CA MET A 1 15.48 -4.48 4.73
C MET A 1 14.86 -5.68 4.02
N LEU A 2 14.88 -6.88 4.62
CA LEU A 2 14.35 -8.10 3.99
C LEU A 2 12.86 -8.21 4.33
N PHE A 3 12.01 -8.14 3.31
CA PHE A 3 10.58 -8.37 3.43
C PHE A 3 10.33 -9.87 3.63
N ASN A 4 9.46 -10.25 4.55
CA ASN A 4 8.99 -11.64 4.66
C ASN A 4 8.00 -11.97 3.51
N GLU A 5 7.72 -13.24 3.28
CA GLU A 5 6.88 -13.68 2.14
C GLU A 5 5.50 -13.02 2.10
N LYS A 6 4.88 -12.77 3.25
CA LYS A 6 3.58 -12.08 3.34
C LYS A 6 3.70 -10.62 2.92
N GLN A 7 4.75 -9.93 3.36
CA GLN A 7 5.06 -8.55 2.98
C GLN A 7 5.36 -8.47 1.47
N LEU A 8 6.12 -9.41 0.91
CA LEU A 8 6.39 -9.50 -0.53
C LEU A 8 5.11 -9.74 -1.33
N LYS A 9 4.22 -10.62 -0.86
CA LYS A 9 2.95 -10.90 -1.53
C LYS A 9 2.02 -9.69 -1.53
N ILE A 10 1.91 -8.99 -0.39
CA ILE A 10 1.16 -7.73 -0.29
C ILE A 10 1.73 -6.72 -1.28
N LEU A 11 3.04 -6.50 -1.28
CA LEU A 11 3.72 -5.56 -2.18
C LEU A 11 3.50 -5.91 -3.66
N GLN A 12 3.56 -7.20 -4.01
CA GLN A 12 3.35 -7.66 -5.38
C GLN A 12 1.91 -7.44 -5.84
N GLU A 13 0.92 -7.85 -5.06
CA GLU A 13 -0.50 -7.68 -5.43
C GLU A 13 -0.92 -6.20 -5.42
N ALA A 14 -0.44 -5.44 -4.44
CA ALA A 14 -0.50 -3.98 -4.39
C ALA A 14 0.05 -3.33 -5.68
N SER A 15 1.25 -3.75 -6.10
CA SER A 15 1.92 -3.20 -7.29
C SER A 15 1.13 -3.50 -8.55
N LYS A 16 0.52 -4.69 -8.67
CA LYS A 16 -0.34 -5.05 -9.81
C LYS A 16 -1.56 -4.14 -9.93
N VAL A 17 -2.18 -3.78 -8.81
CA VAL A 17 -3.31 -2.82 -8.85
C VAL A 17 -2.85 -1.46 -9.32
N ILE A 18 -1.70 -0.97 -8.83
CA ILE A 18 -1.17 0.34 -9.23
C ILE A 18 -0.75 0.35 -10.70
N THR A 19 -0.07 -0.70 -11.19
CA THR A 19 0.34 -0.78 -12.60
C THR A 19 -0.85 -0.88 -13.53
N VAL A 20 -1.88 -1.65 -13.18
CA VAL A 20 -3.09 -1.82 -14.02
C VAL A 20 -3.97 -0.57 -14.00
N GLU A 21 -4.24 0.00 -12.82
CA GLU A 21 -5.18 1.12 -12.71
C GLU A 21 -4.54 2.47 -13.08
N PHE A 22 -3.23 2.63 -12.89
CA PHE A 22 -2.53 3.86 -13.21
C PHE A 22 -1.60 3.76 -14.43
N GLU A 23 -1.58 2.63 -15.15
CA GLU A 23 -0.70 2.42 -16.32
C GLU A 23 0.77 2.76 -15.99
N MET A 24 1.15 2.63 -14.72
CA MET A 24 2.50 2.92 -14.25
C MET A 24 3.41 1.74 -14.55
N LYS A 25 4.69 2.01 -14.77
CA LYS A 25 5.68 0.92 -14.85
C LYS A 25 5.79 0.24 -13.50
N ASN A 26 6.03 -1.07 -13.52
CA ASN A 26 6.13 -1.88 -12.30
C ASN A 26 7.14 -1.31 -11.28
N GLU A 27 8.29 -0.83 -11.76
CA GLU A 27 9.32 -0.20 -10.92
C GLU A 27 8.82 1.08 -10.24
N GLU A 28 8.06 1.92 -10.96
CA GLU A 28 7.48 3.15 -10.41
C GLU A 28 6.40 2.84 -9.37
N ALA A 29 5.56 1.83 -9.65
CA ALA A 29 4.54 1.36 -8.72
C ALA A 29 5.16 0.78 -7.43
N MET A 30 6.18 -0.08 -7.56
CA MET A 30 6.89 -0.63 -6.41
C MET A 30 7.57 0.45 -5.58
N LYS A 31 8.22 1.43 -6.23
CA LYS A 31 8.84 2.56 -5.53
C LYS A 31 7.80 3.37 -4.75
N LEU A 32 6.67 3.67 -5.37
CA LEU A 32 5.59 4.44 -4.73
C LEU A 32 5.03 3.73 -3.49
N ILE A 33 4.86 2.41 -3.55
CA ILE A 33 4.43 1.61 -2.39
C ILE A 33 5.51 1.60 -1.31
N ALA A 34 6.77 1.39 -1.69
CA ALA A 34 7.90 1.38 -0.75
C ALA A 34 8.04 2.73 -0.02
N ASP A 35 7.86 3.85 -0.73
CA ASP A 35 7.88 5.20 -0.16
C ASP A 35 6.72 5.39 0.84
N GLY A 36 5.52 4.89 0.51
CA GLY A 36 4.36 4.94 1.41
C GLY A 36 4.57 4.14 2.70
N LEU A 37 5.11 2.92 2.58
CA LEU A 37 5.46 2.09 3.72
C LEU A 37 6.53 2.77 4.60
N ALA A 38 7.61 3.27 3.99
CA ALA A 38 8.68 3.94 4.71
C ALA A 38 8.18 5.22 5.42
N SER A 39 7.32 5.99 4.76
CA SER A 39 6.72 7.20 5.35
C SER A 39 5.90 6.87 6.58
N GLU A 40 5.01 5.88 6.50
CA GLU A 40 4.13 5.51 7.62
C GLU A 40 4.88 4.82 8.76
N LEU A 41 5.85 3.96 8.46
CA LEU A 41 6.74 3.39 9.46
C LEU A 41 7.52 4.49 10.21
N GLY A 42 8.03 5.48 9.47
CA GLY A 42 8.72 6.64 10.03
C GLY A 42 7.83 7.48 10.94
N LYS A 43 6.60 7.81 10.51
CA LYS A 43 5.63 8.57 11.32
C LYS A 43 5.27 7.86 12.61
N ARG A 44 5.09 6.54 12.55
CA ARG A 44 4.71 5.70 13.70
C ARG A 44 5.88 5.33 14.59
N LYS A 45 7.12 5.63 14.16
CA LYS A 45 8.36 5.18 14.81
C LYS A 45 8.37 3.67 15.05
N MET A 46 7.88 2.92 14.06
CA MET A 46 7.75 1.47 14.10
C MET A 46 8.47 0.83 12.94
N ASN A 47 8.80 -0.45 13.07
CA ASN A 47 9.26 -1.27 11.96
C ASN A 47 8.11 -2.18 11.48
N MET A 48 8.29 -2.78 10.31
CA MET A 48 7.26 -3.62 9.70
C MET A 48 6.90 -4.84 10.56
N GLU A 49 7.87 -5.39 11.30
CA GLU A 49 7.66 -6.50 12.23
C GLU A 49 6.72 -6.11 13.37
N ALA A 50 6.90 -4.93 13.95
CA ALA A 50 6.03 -4.39 15.00
C ALA A 50 4.60 -4.19 14.50
N ILE A 51 4.42 -3.72 13.26
CA ILE A 51 3.10 -3.63 12.64
C ILE A 51 2.48 -5.01 12.45
N VAL A 52 3.22 -5.97 11.90
CA VAL A 52 2.73 -7.35 11.68
C VAL A 52 2.33 -8.03 13.00
N ASN A 53 3.03 -7.76 14.09
CA ASN A 53 2.71 -8.32 15.40
C ASN A 53 1.74 -7.45 16.22
N SER A 54 1.32 -6.29 15.70
CA SER A 54 0.37 -5.41 16.37
C SER A 54 -1.06 -5.94 16.28
N HIS A 55 -1.96 -5.36 17.08
CA HIS A 55 -3.38 -5.67 17.00
C HIS A 55 -3.95 -5.40 15.61
N ARG A 56 -4.95 -6.19 15.20
CA ARG A 56 -5.62 -6.11 13.90
C ARG A 56 -6.03 -4.68 13.51
N THR A 57 -6.57 -3.91 14.45
CA THR A 57 -6.97 -2.51 14.22
C THR A 57 -5.78 -1.63 13.83
N ALA A 58 -4.60 -1.86 14.42
CA ALA A 58 -3.39 -1.11 14.10
C ALA A 58 -2.83 -1.49 12.73
N GLN A 59 -2.91 -2.76 12.34
CA GLN A 59 -2.57 -3.23 10.99
C GLN A 59 -3.47 -2.58 9.94
N ILE A 60 -4.79 -2.61 10.14
CA ILE A 60 -5.77 -1.99 9.24
C ILE A 60 -5.51 -0.48 9.11
N ALA A 61 -5.29 0.22 10.23
CA ALA A 61 -5.00 1.65 10.22
C ALA A 61 -3.70 1.96 9.47
N PHE A 62 -2.65 1.16 9.69
CA PHE A 62 -1.37 1.33 8.98
C PHE A 62 -1.55 1.23 7.47
N ILE A 63 -2.28 0.20 7.03
CA ILE A 63 -2.59 -0.01 5.62
C ILE A 63 -3.36 1.15 5.02
N GLN A 64 -4.42 1.60 5.71
CA GLN A 64 -5.25 2.71 5.25
C GLN A 64 -4.43 3.99 5.06
N ASP A 65 -3.46 4.24 5.95
CA ASP A 65 -2.58 5.40 5.84
C ASP A 65 -1.55 5.26 4.70
N VAL A 66 -1.00 4.06 4.45
CA VAL A 66 -0.14 3.79 3.30
C VAL A 66 -0.90 4.02 1.98
N VAL A 67 -2.14 3.56 1.93
CA VAL A 67 -3.02 3.78 0.79
C VAL A 67 -3.31 5.27 0.61
N ARG A 68 -3.62 5.99 1.69
CA ARG A 68 -3.84 7.45 1.63
C ARG A 68 -2.59 8.18 1.13
N PHE A 69 -1.40 7.76 1.54
CA PHE A 69 -0.15 8.31 1.02
C PHE A 69 -0.04 8.13 -0.50
N ILE A 70 -0.32 6.91 -0.99
CA ILE A 70 -0.29 6.60 -2.43
C ILE A 70 -1.32 7.47 -3.16
N GLN A 71 -2.54 7.59 -2.65
CA GLN A 71 -3.57 8.47 -3.22
C GLN A 71 -3.08 9.90 -3.34
N MET A 72 -2.54 10.48 -2.26
CA MET A 72 -2.04 11.86 -2.27
C MET A 72 -0.95 12.03 -3.33
N LYS A 73 0.03 11.12 -3.39
CA LYS A 73 1.11 11.20 -4.39
C LYS A 73 0.62 11.07 -5.83
N VAL A 74 -0.40 10.24 -6.08
CA VAL A 74 -0.97 10.05 -7.41
C VAL A 74 -1.84 11.24 -7.81
N VAL A 75 -2.67 11.76 -6.89
CA VAL A 75 -3.49 12.97 -7.12
C VAL A 75 -2.63 14.21 -7.32
N ASP A 76 -1.61 14.40 -6.47
CA ASP A 76 -0.67 15.53 -6.54
C ASP A 76 0.10 15.53 -7.87
N SER A 77 0.29 14.37 -8.48
CA SER A 77 0.92 14.28 -9.81
C SER A 77 0.05 14.82 -10.94
N GLN A 78 -1.24 15.12 -10.68
CA GLN A 78 -2.29 15.50 -11.67
C GLN A 78 -2.43 14.54 -12.86
N LYS A 79 -1.75 13.39 -12.85
CA LYS A 79 -1.75 12.45 -13.98
C LYS A 79 -3.06 11.67 -14.12
N PHE A 80 -3.85 11.56 -13.07
CA PHE A 80 -5.04 10.68 -13.06
C PHE A 80 -6.26 11.35 -12.42
N PRO A 81 -7.47 11.10 -12.96
CA PRO A 81 -8.69 11.64 -12.39
C PRO A 81 -9.00 11.01 -11.02
N PRO A 82 -9.55 11.77 -10.05
CA PRO A 82 -9.82 11.29 -8.68
C PRO A 82 -10.64 9.99 -8.61
N ALA A 83 -11.58 9.78 -9.54
CA ALA A 83 -12.39 8.57 -9.61
C ALA A 83 -11.56 7.30 -9.91
N LYS A 84 -10.55 7.40 -10.78
CA LYS A 84 -9.62 6.28 -11.08
C LYS A 84 -8.78 5.96 -9.85
N VAL A 85 -8.35 7.00 -9.12
CA VAL A 85 -7.61 6.86 -7.85
C VAL A 85 -8.43 6.14 -6.78
N ALA A 86 -9.70 6.53 -6.60
CA ALA A 86 -10.60 5.91 -5.63
C ALA A 86 -10.85 4.42 -5.94
N LYS A 87 -11.01 4.05 -7.22
CA LYS A 87 -11.21 2.65 -7.64
C LYS A 87 -9.97 1.79 -7.38
N ALA A 88 -8.79 2.30 -7.72
CA ALA A 88 -7.53 1.61 -7.46
C ALA A 88 -7.30 1.39 -5.95
N THR A 89 -7.63 2.39 -5.15
CA THR A 89 -7.59 2.35 -3.68
C THR A 89 -8.46 1.23 -3.12
N GLU A 90 -9.70 1.15 -3.59
CA GLU A 90 -10.63 0.13 -3.09
C GLU A 90 -10.14 -1.28 -3.42
N LYS A 91 -9.64 -1.51 -4.64
CA LYS A 91 -9.00 -2.77 -5.01
C LYS A 91 -7.79 -3.11 -4.13
N PHE A 92 -7.00 -2.09 -3.82
CA PHE A 92 -5.84 -2.23 -2.92
C PHE A 92 -6.30 -2.67 -1.53
N ARG A 93 -7.32 -2.01 -0.98
CA ARG A 93 -7.94 -2.39 0.30
C ARG A 93 -8.45 -3.83 0.28
N THR A 94 -9.12 -4.26 -0.79
CA THR A 94 -9.61 -5.65 -0.93
C THR A 94 -8.47 -6.67 -0.91
N ILE A 95 -7.39 -6.44 -1.67
CA ILE A 95 -6.22 -7.34 -1.68
C ILE A 95 -5.58 -7.44 -0.30
N LEU A 96 -5.48 -6.33 0.41
CA LEU A 96 -4.96 -6.30 1.76
C LEU A 96 -5.88 -7.06 2.72
N ASP A 97 -7.19 -6.86 2.60
CA ASP A 97 -8.15 -7.66 3.34
C ASP A 97 -7.98 -9.15 3.00
N GLU A 98 -7.84 -9.55 1.74
CA GLU A 98 -7.65 -10.96 1.37
C GLU A 98 -6.36 -11.58 1.92
N ILE A 99 -5.25 -10.84 1.92
CA ILE A 99 -3.95 -11.36 2.36
C ILE A 99 -3.81 -11.34 3.90
N TRP A 100 -4.43 -10.37 4.57
CA TRP A 100 -4.33 -10.22 6.03
C TRP A 100 -5.54 -10.75 6.81
N VAL A 101 -6.73 -10.87 6.22
CA VAL A 101 -7.99 -11.24 6.90
C VAL A 101 -8.31 -12.73 6.77
N PHE A 102 -7.78 -13.45 5.77
CA PHE A 102 -7.94 -14.91 5.67
C PHE A 102 -6.72 -15.66 6.22
N GLN A 103 -6.50 -15.61 7.54
CA GLN A 103 -6.02 -16.70 8.42
C GLN A 103 -6.22 -16.32 9.88
#